data_AF-A0AAV0XAL4-F1
#
_entry.id   AF-A0AAV0XAL4-F1
#
_cell.length_a   1.000
_cell.length_b   1.000
_cell.length_c   1.000
_cell.angle_alpha   90.00
_cell.angle_beta   90.00
_cell.angle_gamma   90.00
#
_symmetry.space_group_name_H-M   'P 1'
#
loop_
_entity.id
_entity.type
_entity.pdbx_description
1 polymer ?
#
loop_
_entity_poly.entity_id
_entity_poly.type
_entity_poly.pdbx_seq_one_letter_code
_entity_poly.pdbx_strand_id
1 'polypeptide(L)'
;MLLMFENGIRGGLVQASKRYAKANNDKTPDYDETKDKSWIIYQDCNNLYGWAMSQYMPYGRFNWVEPTLNGLNDLDDTSPIGRVYEVDVMYPRHLHNEHNDLPFLPQNSVPRGSKVRKFMATFEQKENYIIHYRNLQQAIKNGLIVEKVHRVIQFNQSDWLPKYIKLNTEMRKKAKNEFEKDFFKLMNNAVFGKTMQSKRKEMKMELVSCERRLQKLINKSTFKHCTTYNENLNAFALENKIIKFDKPIYIGFAVLDI
;
A
#
# COMPACT_ATOMS: atom_id res chain seq x y z
N MET A 1 16.61 -4.85 -6.62
CA MET A 1 15.82 -3.66 -6.26
C MET A 1 14.32 -3.89 -6.43
N LEU A 2 13.81 -4.23 -7.63
CA LEU A 2 12.36 -4.43 -7.84
C LEU A 2 11.68 -5.34 -6.80
N LEU A 3 12.24 -6.52 -6.55
CA LEU A 3 11.71 -7.47 -5.57
C LEU A 3 11.65 -6.89 -4.14
N MET A 4 12.55 -5.97 -3.79
CA MET A 4 12.52 -5.29 -2.48
C MET A 4 11.28 -4.39 -2.40
N PHE A 5 11.01 -3.59 -3.44
CA PHE A 5 9.78 -2.81 -3.50
C PHE A 5 8.54 -3.71 -3.49
N GLU A 6 8.50 -4.79 -4.29
CA GLU A 6 7.36 -5.73 -4.29
C GLU A 6 7.11 -6.36 -2.92
N ASN A 7 8.17 -6.76 -2.21
CA ASN A 7 8.06 -7.36 -0.87
C ASN A 7 7.70 -6.34 0.21
N GLY A 8 8.00 -5.06 0.00
CA GLY A 8 7.62 -3.95 0.89
C GLY A 8 6.20 -3.46 0.72
N ILE A 9 5.47 -3.92 -0.32
CA ILE A 9 4.08 -3.53 -0.55
C ILE A 9 3.17 -4.00 0.59
N ARG A 10 2.38 -3.08 1.12
CA ARG A 10 1.39 -3.31 2.17
C ARG A 10 0.01 -2.80 1.74
N GLY A 11 -1.03 -3.24 2.42
CA GLY A 11 -2.38 -2.73 2.21
C GLY A 11 -2.72 -1.59 3.16
N GLY A 12 -3.94 -1.08 3.09
CA GLY A 12 -4.48 -0.23 4.14
C GLY A 12 -4.65 -1.03 5.44
N LEU A 13 -4.32 -0.40 6.57
CA LEU A 13 -4.55 -1.01 7.88
C LEU A 13 -6.03 -0.98 8.22
N VAL A 14 -6.60 -2.14 8.52
CA VAL A 14 -7.96 -2.29 9.02
C VAL A 14 -7.88 -2.99 10.38
N GLN A 15 -8.17 -2.24 11.44
CA GLN A 15 -8.02 -2.70 12.81
C GLN A 15 -9.19 -2.21 13.68
N ALA A 16 -9.60 -3.05 14.62
CA ALA A 16 -10.53 -2.69 15.69
C ALA A 16 -9.85 -2.95 17.05
N SER A 17 -9.27 -1.91 17.65
CA SER A 17 -8.55 -2.00 18.93
C SER A 17 -9.50 -2.16 20.12
N LYS A 18 -10.70 -1.57 20.03
CA LYS A 18 -11.78 -1.72 21.01
C LYS A 18 -13.00 -2.35 20.33
N ARG A 19 -13.46 -3.50 20.84
CA ARG A 19 -14.57 -4.26 20.24
C ARG A 19 -15.94 -3.58 20.36
N TYR A 20 -16.14 -2.84 21.45
CA TYR A 20 -17.41 -2.16 21.71
C TYR A 20 -17.17 -0.85 22.45
N ALA A 21 -17.81 0.21 21.97
CA ALA A 21 -17.89 1.50 22.63
C ALA A 21 -19.31 2.04 22.49
N LYS A 22 -19.82 2.61 23.57
CA LYS A 22 -21.13 3.27 23.62
C LYS A 22 -20.92 4.67 24.17
N ALA A 23 -21.40 5.67 23.45
CA ALA A 23 -21.43 7.04 23.94
C ALA A 23 -22.52 7.20 25.01
N ASN A 24 -22.29 8.09 25.98
CA ASN A 24 -23.27 8.49 26.98
C ASN A 24 -23.51 9.99 26.84
N ASN A 25 -24.54 10.40 26.12
CA ASN A 25 -24.91 11.81 26.01
C ASN A 25 -26.40 11.95 25.72
N ASP A 26 -26.90 13.17 25.85
CA ASP A 26 -28.31 13.58 25.68
C ASP A 26 -28.93 13.19 24.34
N LYS A 27 -28.12 12.85 23.33
CA LYS A 27 -28.58 12.40 22.01
C LYS A 27 -28.69 10.88 21.88
N THR A 28 -28.29 10.12 22.90
CA THR A 28 -28.37 8.66 22.91
C THR A 28 -29.66 8.17 23.58
N PRO A 29 -30.33 7.11 23.06
CA PRO A 29 -31.61 6.63 23.62
C PRO A 29 -31.54 6.19 25.08
N ASP A 30 -30.37 5.73 25.54
CA ASP A 30 -30.15 5.20 26.88
C ASP A 30 -29.25 6.14 27.71
N TYR A 31 -29.41 7.46 27.54
CA TYR A 31 -28.63 8.45 28.28
C TYR A 31 -28.84 8.30 29.79
N ASP A 32 -27.73 8.28 30.53
CA ASP A 32 -27.71 8.19 31.98
C ASP A 32 -27.01 9.42 32.56
N GLU A 33 -27.79 10.31 33.17
CA GLU A 33 -27.31 11.54 33.82
C GLU A 33 -26.37 11.27 35.01
N THR A 34 -26.40 10.06 35.58
CA THR A 34 -25.53 9.68 36.69
C THR A 34 -24.12 9.28 36.25
N LYS A 35 -23.91 9.08 34.95
CA LYS A 35 -22.62 8.71 34.35
C LYS A 35 -21.99 9.90 33.62
N ASP A 36 -20.67 9.88 33.52
CA ASP A 36 -19.92 10.87 32.76
C ASP A 36 -20.38 10.93 31.30
N LYS A 37 -20.46 12.16 30.78
CA LYS A 37 -20.79 12.39 29.37
C LYS A 37 -19.64 11.95 28.48
N SER A 38 -19.96 11.19 27.44
CA SER A 38 -19.01 10.73 26.43
C SER A 38 -19.57 10.80 25.02
N TRP A 39 -18.67 10.97 24.06
CA TRP A 39 -18.97 11.10 22.63
C TRP A 39 -18.08 10.15 21.83
N ILE A 40 -18.60 9.67 20.70
CA ILE A 40 -17.82 8.92 19.71
C ILE A 40 -17.66 9.84 18.50
N ILE A 41 -16.43 10.04 18.05
CA ILE A 41 -16.11 10.88 16.91
C ILE A 41 -15.72 9.98 15.74
N TYR A 42 -16.33 10.24 14.58
CA TYR A 42 -15.90 9.65 13.31
C TYR A 42 -14.99 10.65 12.58
N GLN A 43 -13.76 10.22 12.29
CA GLN A 43 -12.81 11.01 11.51
C GLN A 43 -12.51 10.26 10.21
N ASP A 44 -12.53 10.99 9.10
CA ASP A 44 -12.19 10.45 7.78
C ASP A 44 -11.22 11.40 7.06
N CYS A 45 -10.15 10.83 6.52
CA CYS A 45 -9.13 11.59 5.82
C CYS A 45 -9.57 11.85 4.37
N ASN A 46 -9.79 13.12 4.05
CA ASN A 46 -10.12 13.52 2.68
C ASN A 46 -8.94 13.27 1.73
N ASN A 47 -9.10 12.37 0.76
CA ASN A 47 -8.13 12.12 -0.31
C ASN A 47 -6.73 11.70 0.20
N LEU A 48 -6.69 10.72 1.12
CA LEU A 48 -5.45 10.24 1.76
C LEU A 48 -4.32 9.91 0.75
N TYR A 49 -4.60 9.11 -0.28
CA TYR A 49 -3.58 8.80 -1.30
C TYR A 49 -3.17 10.02 -2.12
N GLY A 50 -4.08 10.96 -2.36
CA GLY A 50 -3.74 12.22 -3.04
C GLY A 50 -2.82 13.09 -2.18
N TRP A 51 -3.02 13.12 -0.87
CA TRP A 51 -2.10 13.80 0.05
C TRP A 51 -0.71 13.17 0.02
N ALA A 52 -0.63 11.83 0.12
CA ALA A 52 0.64 11.10 0.02
C ALA A 52 1.32 11.38 -1.33
N MET A 53 0.61 11.24 -2.46
CA MET A 53 1.11 11.58 -3.79
C MET A 53 1.51 13.06 -3.97
N SER A 54 1.08 13.96 -3.09
CA SER A 54 1.49 15.37 -3.11
C SER A 54 2.81 15.62 -2.38
N GLN A 55 3.39 14.59 -1.75
CA GLN A 55 4.71 14.64 -1.12
C GLN A 55 5.83 14.44 -2.16
N TYR A 56 7.10 14.55 -1.74
CA TYR A 56 8.24 14.23 -2.60
C TYR A 56 8.22 12.75 -2.95
N MET A 57 8.15 12.45 -4.25
CA MET A 57 7.97 11.10 -4.77
C MET A 57 9.21 10.64 -5.53
N PRO A 58 9.61 9.36 -5.38
CA PRO A 58 10.71 8.78 -6.14
C PRO A 58 10.45 8.88 -7.65
N TYR A 59 11.48 9.24 -8.42
CA TYR A 59 11.39 9.27 -9.89
C TYR A 59 12.57 8.60 -10.61
N GLY A 60 13.71 8.34 -9.95
CA GLY A 60 14.85 7.75 -10.64
C GLY A 60 16.15 7.66 -9.83
N ARG A 61 17.22 7.29 -10.54
CA ARG A 61 18.60 7.12 -10.00
C ARG A 61 18.69 6.22 -8.77
N PHE A 62 18.03 5.07 -8.85
CA PHE A 62 18.07 4.05 -7.81
C PHE A 62 19.46 3.41 -7.72
N ASN A 63 20.09 3.48 -6.56
CA ASN A 63 21.40 2.89 -6.29
C ASN A 63 21.40 2.17 -4.94
N TRP A 64 22.15 1.07 -4.86
CA TRP A 64 22.47 0.47 -3.57
C TRP A 64 23.52 1.36 -2.89
N VAL A 65 23.32 1.64 -1.62
CA VAL A 65 24.28 2.36 -0.78
C VAL A 65 24.66 1.49 0.41
N GLU A 66 25.65 1.92 1.19
CA GLU A 66 26.09 1.18 2.36
C GLU A 66 24.91 0.90 3.31
N PRO A 67 24.81 -0.32 3.87
CA PRO A 67 23.71 -0.73 4.73
C PRO A 67 23.88 -0.15 6.15
N THR A 68 23.76 1.16 6.28
CA THR A 68 23.89 1.88 7.56
C THR A 68 22.75 2.88 7.71
N LEU A 69 22.51 3.35 8.94
CA LEU A 69 21.59 4.45 9.22
C LEU A 69 22.24 5.83 8.99
N ASN A 70 23.53 5.89 8.62
CA ASN A 70 24.25 7.14 8.48
C ASN A 70 23.59 8.02 7.41
N GLY A 71 23.29 9.27 7.76
CA GLY A 71 22.57 10.19 6.91
C GLY A 71 21.05 10.00 6.88
N LEU A 72 20.47 9.05 7.63
CA LEU A 72 19.01 8.97 7.79
C LEU A 72 18.45 10.23 8.44
N ASN A 73 19.10 10.75 9.48
CA ASN A 73 18.65 11.94 10.20
C ASN A 73 18.87 13.24 9.42
N ASP A 74 19.70 13.20 8.37
CA ASP A 74 19.95 14.35 7.50
C ASP A 74 18.89 14.49 6.40
N LEU A 75 18.02 13.47 6.23
CA LEU A 75 16.92 13.51 5.27
C LEU A 75 15.70 14.16 5.90
N ASP A 76 15.11 15.10 5.17
CA ASP A 76 13.81 15.69 5.45
C ASP A 76 12.78 15.35 4.35
N ASP A 77 11.54 15.79 4.58
CA ASP A 77 10.40 15.54 3.69
C ASP A 77 10.56 16.12 2.27
N THR A 78 11.50 17.04 2.07
CA THR A 78 11.74 17.77 0.82
C THR A 78 13.13 17.52 0.23
N SER A 79 13.88 16.59 0.81
CA SER A 79 15.23 16.29 0.39
C SER A 79 15.25 15.79 -1.05
N PRO A 80 16.23 16.17 -1.88
CA PRO A 80 16.28 15.77 -3.30
C PRO A 80 16.53 14.26 -3.47
N ILE A 81 16.96 13.60 -2.40
CA ILE A 81 17.17 12.16 -2.32
C ILE A 81 16.29 11.57 -1.22
N GLY A 82 15.88 10.33 -1.40
CA GLY A 82 15.20 9.52 -0.39
C GLY A 82 15.81 8.13 -0.31
N ARG A 83 15.42 7.37 0.72
CA ARG A 83 15.91 5.99 0.94
C ARG A 83 14.80 5.01 1.29
N VAL A 84 15.01 3.75 0.90
CA VAL A 84 14.26 2.59 1.39
C VAL A 84 15.24 1.66 2.10
N TYR A 85 14.86 1.23 3.29
CA TYR A 85 15.65 0.37 4.15
C TYR A 85 15.01 -1.01 4.23
N GLU A 86 15.85 -2.04 4.33
CA GLU A 86 15.45 -3.34 4.86
C GLU A 86 16.17 -3.55 6.19
N VAL A 87 15.40 -3.65 7.26
CA VAL A 87 15.90 -3.56 8.65
C VAL A 87 15.26 -4.61 9.55
N ASP A 88 15.99 -4.99 10.60
CA ASP A 88 15.40 -5.64 11.76
C ASP A 88 15.10 -4.58 12.81
N VAL A 89 13.87 -4.59 13.33
CA VAL A 89 13.38 -3.57 14.28
C VAL A 89 12.79 -4.26 15.51
N MET A 90 13.37 -3.95 16.66
CA MET A 90 12.85 -4.33 17.98
C MET A 90 11.77 -3.35 18.42
N TYR A 91 10.71 -3.90 19.02
CA TYR A 91 9.65 -3.15 19.67
C TYR A 91 9.81 -3.25 21.20
N PRO A 92 10.26 -2.19 21.89
CA PRO A 92 10.43 -2.23 23.33
C PRO A 92 9.13 -2.48 24.09
N ARG A 93 9.16 -3.39 25.08
CA ARG A 93 7.98 -3.78 25.86
C ARG A 93 7.31 -2.62 26.60
N HIS A 94 8.07 -1.63 27.05
CA HIS A 94 7.54 -0.49 27.78
C HIS A 94 6.62 0.39 26.92
N LEU A 95 6.74 0.33 25.59
CA LEU A 95 5.91 1.09 24.65
C LEU A 95 4.57 0.40 24.33
N HIS A 96 4.38 -0.87 24.73
CA HIS A 96 3.20 -1.63 24.31
C HIS A 96 1.88 -1.02 24.79
N ASN A 97 1.86 -0.49 26.02
CA ASN A 97 0.66 0.14 26.56
C ASN A 97 0.35 1.46 25.84
N GLU A 98 1.38 2.25 25.56
CA GLU A 98 1.25 3.55 24.87
C GLU A 98 0.79 3.36 23.42
N HIS A 99 1.33 2.35 22.73
CA HIS A 99 1.03 2.10 21.33
C HIS A 99 -0.06 1.03 21.09
N ASN A 100 -0.83 0.69 22.13
CA ASN A 100 -1.83 -0.39 22.09
C ASN A 100 -2.90 -0.19 21.01
N ASP A 101 -3.30 1.05 20.77
CA ASP A 101 -4.35 1.36 19.80
C ASP A 101 -3.85 1.29 18.36
N LEU A 102 -2.58 1.63 18.11
CA LEU A 102 -2.00 1.68 16.77
C LEU A 102 -0.50 1.33 16.80
N PRO A 103 -0.13 0.03 16.88
CA PRO A 103 1.26 -0.36 16.85
C PRO A 103 1.93 0.01 15.51
N PHE A 104 3.13 0.60 15.59
CA PHE A 104 3.96 0.86 14.41
C PHE A 104 4.34 -0.42 13.65
N LEU A 105 4.68 -0.22 12.38
CA LEU A 105 5.23 -1.22 11.48
C LEU A 105 4.34 -2.46 11.26
N PRO A 106 3.06 -2.29 10.88
CA PRO A 106 2.18 -3.42 10.60
C PRO A 106 2.71 -4.29 9.44
N GLN A 107 2.54 -5.61 9.52
CA GLN A 107 3.08 -6.56 8.55
C GLN A 107 2.09 -7.64 8.13
N ASN A 108 2.24 -8.15 6.91
CA ASN A 108 1.45 -9.26 6.41
C ASN A 108 1.95 -10.57 7.01
N SER A 109 1.15 -11.20 7.87
CA SER A 109 1.50 -12.44 8.56
C SER A 109 0.26 -13.32 8.74
N VAL A 110 0.45 -14.59 9.08
CA VAL A 110 -0.66 -15.53 9.32
C VAL A 110 -0.92 -15.53 10.83
N PRO A 111 -2.08 -15.03 11.30
CA PRO A 111 -2.41 -15.10 12.72
C PRO A 111 -2.46 -16.54 13.23
N ARG A 112 -2.14 -16.74 14.51
CA ARG A 112 -2.28 -18.05 15.16
C ARG A 112 -3.70 -18.58 14.99
N GLY A 113 -3.83 -19.83 14.54
CA GLY A 113 -5.12 -20.47 14.27
C GLY A 113 -5.80 -20.04 12.96
N SER A 114 -5.15 -19.23 12.12
CA SER A 114 -5.64 -18.90 10.78
C SER A 114 -4.80 -19.56 9.69
N LYS A 115 -5.39 -19.74 8.50
CA LYS A 115 -4.67 -20.10 7.27
C LYS A 115 -4.53 -18.92 6.31
N VAL A 116 -5.12 -17.78 6.65
CA VAL A 116 -5.22 -16.60 5.79
C VAL A 116 -4.21 -15.56 6.26
N ARG A 117 -3.39 -15.04 5.33
CA ARG A 117 -2.52 -13.89 5.62
C ARG A 117 -3.38 -12.66 5.88
N LYS A 118 -3.07 -11.95 6.96
CA LYS A 118 -3.71 -10.70 7.33
C LYS A 118 -2.63 -9.63 7.49
N PHE A 119 -3.01 -8.39 7.24
CA PHE A 119 -2.18 -7.24 7.56
C PHE A 119 -2.39 -6.90 9.04
N MET A 120 -1.38 -7.18 9.86
CA MET A 120 -1.49 -7.14 11.33
C MET A 120 -0.56 -6.10 11.92
N ALA A 121 -1.08 -5.24 12.80
CA ALA A 121 -0.27 -4.44 13.70
C ALA A 121 0.04 -5.26 14.95
N THR A 122 1.31 -5.61 15.15
CA THR A 122 1.75 -6.43 16.27
C THR A 122 2.97 -5.79 16.92
N PHE A 123 3.18 -6.07 18.20
CA PHE A 123 4.39 -5.71 18.93
C PHE A 123 5.56 -6.68 18.72
N GLU A 124 5.39 -7.65 17.82
CA GLU A 124 6.46 -8.60 17.54
C GLU A 124 7.66 -7.88 16.92
N GLN A 125 8.84 -8.43 17.13
CA GLN A 125 10.03 -7.99 16.41
C GLN A 125 9.80 -8.13 14.90
N LYS A 126 10.30 -7.16 14.14
CA LYS A 126 10.20 -7.13 12.70
C LYS A 126 11.54 -7.54 12.12
N GLU A 127 11.54 -8.53 11.24
CA GLU A 127 12.74 -9.03 10.56
C GLU A 127 12.64 -8.74 9.06
N ASN A 128 13.76 -8.33 8.45
CA ASN A 128 13.84 -7.99 7.02
C ASN A 128 12.71 -7.04 6.57
N TYR A 129 12.36 -6.08 7.43
CA TYR A 129 11.24 -5.19 7.23
C TYR A 129 11.61 -4.08 6.25
N ILE A 130 10.89 -4.00 5.14
CA ILE A 130 11.14 -3.02 4.08
C ILE A 130 10.31 -1.77 4.33
N ILE A 131 10.99 -0.63 4.43
CA ILE A 131 10.39 0.62 4.90
C ILE A 131 11.01 1.85 4.25
N HIS A 132 10.16 2.83 3.94
CA HIS A 132 10.53 4.15 3.48
C HIS A 132 11.16 4.98 4.61
N TYR A 133 12.15 5.81 4.30
CA TYR A 133 12.92 6.55 5.31
C TYR A 133 12.04 7.38 6.25
N ARG A 134 10.96 8.00 5.76
CA ARG A 134 10.03 8.80 6.59
C ARG A 134 9.34 7.97 7.65
N ASN A 135 8.80 6.80 7.30
CA ASN A 135 8.17 5.90 8.26
C ASN A 135 9.20 5.30 9.23
N LEU A 136 10.42 5.05 8.77
CA LEU A 136 11.52 4.61 9.64
C LEU A 136 11.91 5.69 10.67
N GLN A 137 12.06 6.94 10.24
CA GLN A 137 12.29 8.08 11.13
C GLN A 137 11.15 8.22 12.14
N GLN A 138 9.90 8.07 11.71
CA GLN A 138 8.74 8.11 12.60
C GLN A 138 8.79 6.98 13.64
N ALA A 139 9.08 5.75 13.23
CA ALA A 139 9.21 4.61 14.14
C ALA A 139 10.32 4.84 15.18
N ILE A 140 11.52 5.26 14.75
CA ILE A 140 12.65 5.56 15.64
C ILE A 140 12.31 6.69 16.61
N LYS A 141 11.68 7.76 16.11
CA LYS A 141 11.24 8.90 16.93
C LYS A 141 10.26 8.49 18.03
N ASN A 142 9.45 7.46 17.79
CA ASN A 142 8.53 6.88 18.79
C ASN A 142 9.17 5.71 19.57
N GLY A 143 10.50 5.61 19.60
CA GLY A 143 11.22 4.70 20.50
C GLY A 143 11.43 3.28 19.96
N LEU A 144 11.05 2.96 18.71
CA LEU A 144 11.43 1.68 18.11
C LEU A 144 12.94 1.66 17.82
N ILE A 145 13.56 0.48 17.96
CA ILE A 145 15.02 0.34 17.89
C ILE A 145 15.38 -0.49 16.68
N VAL A 146 16.17 0.08 15.77
CA VAL A 146 16.74 -0.66 14.64
C VAL A 146 17.93 -1.48 15.15
N GLU A 147 17.81 -2.80 15.09
CA GLU A 147 18.87 -3.72 15.52
C GLU A 147 19.89 -3.97 14.40
N LYS A 148 19.40 -4.00 13.15
CA LYS A 148 20.22 -4.32 11.99
C LYS A 148 19.71 -3.65 10.73
N VAL A 149 20.64 -3.15 9.90
CA VAL A 149 20.36 -2.70 8.53
C VAL A 149 20.93 -3.75 7.58
N HIS A 150 20.09 -4.33 6.73
CA HIS A 150 20.53 -5.35 5.76
C HIS A 150 20.88 -4.72 4.42
N ARG A 151 20.01 -3.86 3.90
CA ARG A 151 20.14 -3.25 2.58
C ARG A 151 19.51 -1.87 2.56
N VAL A 152 20.07 -0.96 1.75
CA VAL A 152 19.55 0.39 1.57
C VAL A 152 19.55 0.75 0.09
N ILE A 153 18.40 1.18 -0.41
CA ILE A 153 18.24 1.78 -1.74
C ILE A 153 18.14 3.28 -1.56
N GLN A 154 19.00 4.04 -2.23
CA GLN A 154 18.85 5.49 -2.38
C GLN A 154 18.26 5.81 -3.75
N PHE A 155 17.43 6.85 -3.82
CA PHE A 155 16.80 7.33 -5.05
C PHE A 155 16.66 8.85 -5.06
N ASN A 156 16.48 9.43 -6.24
CA ASN A 156 16.07 10.82 -6.37
C ASN A 156 14.55 10.96 -6.22
N GLN A 157 14.11 12.02 -5.55
CA GLN A 157 12.70 12.34 -5.34
C GLN A 157 12.43 13.83 -5.56
N SER A 158 11.20 14.17 -5.94
CA SER A 158 10.73 15.55 -6.07
C SER A 158 9.20 15.62 -5.99
N ASP A 159 8.63 16.80 -5.90
CA ASP A 159 7.19 17.09 -5.87
C ASP A 159 6.57 17.12 -7.29
N TRP A 160 6.81 16.09 -8.09
CA TRP A 160 6.37 16.08 -9.50
C TRP A 160 4.87 15.73 -9.70
N LEU A 161 4.20 15.12 -8.72
CA LEU A 161 2.76 14.81 -8.72
C LEU A 161 1.80 15.88 -8.15
N PRO A 162 2.14 16.73 -7.17
CA PRO A 162 1.17 17.65 -6.56
C PRO A 162 0.42 18.56 -7.53
N LYS A 163 1.04 19.02 -8.63
CA LYS A 163 0.33 19.82 -9.66
C LYS A 163 -0.83 19.05 -10.28
N TYR A 164 -0.65 17.75 -10.56
CA TYR A 164 -1.68 16.87 -11.09
C TYR A 164 -2.79 16.61 -10.06
N ILE A 165 -2.42 16.33 -8.81
CA ILE A 165 -3.40 16.10 -7.72
C ILE A 165 -4.23 17.36 -7.46
N LYS A 166 -3.59 18.54 -7.45
CA LYS A 166 -4.26 19.83 -7.28
C LYS A 166 -5.23 20.09 -8.44
N LEU A 167 -4.81 19.85 -9.67
CA LEU A 167 -5.68 19.99 -10.85
C LEU A 167 -6.95 19.14 -10.71
N ASN A 168 -6.81 17.85 -10.42
CA ASN A 168 -7.96 16.95 -10.26
C ASN A 168 -8.85 17.35 -9.09
N THR A 169 -8.26 17.80 -7.98
CA THR A 169 -9.01 18.31 -6.82
C THR A 169 -9.84 19.54 -7.19
N GLU A 170 -9.25 20.50 -7.90
CA GLU A 170 -9.95 21.71 -8.34
C GLU A 170 -11.04 21.42 -9.38
N MET A 171 -10.77 20.52 -10.33
CA MET A 171 -11.78 20.09 -11.29
C MET A 171 -12.92 19.33 -10.61
N ARG A 172 -12.63 18.49 -9.62
CA ARG A 172 -13.65 17.82 -8.79
C ARG A 172 -14.52 18.80 -8.01
N LYS A 173 -13.96 19.91 -7.50
CA LYS A 173 -14.74 20.96 -6.83
C LYS A 173 -15.67 21.71 -7.79
N LYS A 174 -15.22 21.92 -9.04
CA LYS A 174 -15.98 22.63 -10.09
C LYS A 174 -17.04 21.75 -10.77
N ALA A 175 -16.93 20.43 -10.64
CA ALA A 175 -17.85 19.46 -11.24
C ALA A 175 -19.30 19.73 -10.84
N LYS A 176 -20.20 19.71 -11.82
CA LYS A 176 -21.63 20.04 -11.60
C LYS A 176 -22.50 18.82 -11.33
N ASN A 177 -21.98 17.62 -11.63
CA ASN A 177 -22.70 16.36 -11.48
C ASN A 177 -21.81 15.30 -10.80
N GLU A 178 -22.45 14.25 -10.27
CA GLU A 178 -21.74 13.17 -9.58
C GLU A 178 -20.78 12.41 -10.50
N PHE A 179 -21.12 12.24 -11.79
CA PHE A 179 -20.26 11.57 -12.76
C PHE A 179 -18.89 12.26 -12.90
N GLU A 180 -18.87 13.59 -13.09
CA GLU A 180 -17.63 14.37 -13.19
C GLU A 180 -16.83 14.33 -11.89
N LYS A 181 -17.52 14.42 -10.73
CA LYS A 181 -16.85 14.32 -9.43
C LYS A 181 -16.13 12.98 -9.27
N ASP A 182 -16.80 11.90 -9.67
CA ASP A 182 -16.24 10.55 -9.63
C ASP A 182 -15.13 10.36 -10.65
N PHE A 183 -15.24 10.94 -11.84
CA PHE A 183 -14.18 10.91 -12.85
C PHE A 183 -12.86 11.48 -12.30
N PHE A 184 -12.86 12.70 -11.74
CA PHE A 184 -11.64 13.30 -11.20
C PHE A 184 -11.12 12.60 -9.94
N LYS A 185 -12.01 12.02 -9.12
CA LYS A 185 -11.63 11.14 -8.00
C LYS A 185 -10.89 9.90 -8.52
N LEU A 186 -11.43 9.25 -9.54
CA LEU A 186 -10.84 8.07 -10.16
C LEU A 186 -9.49 8.39 -10.82
N MET A 187 -9.33 9.56 -11.44
CA MET A 187 -8.05 9.99 -12.03
C MET A 187 -6.91 10.07 -11.02
N ASN A 188 -7.19 10.48 -9.77
CA ASN A 188 -6.20 10.41 -8.68
C ASN A 188 -5.92 8.95 -8.29
N ASN A 189 -6.97 8.18 -7.99
CA ASN A 189 -6.83 6.78 -7.54
C ASN A 189 -6.16 5.88 -8.59
N ALA A 190 -6.36 6.18 -9.88
CA ALA A 190 -5.81 5.41 -10.99
C ALA A 190 -4.28 5.48 -11.04
N VAL A 191 -3.66 6.59 -10.62
CA VAL A 191 -2.19 6.68 -10.53
C VAL A 191 -1.67 5.61 -9.58
N PHE A 192 -2.19 5.61 -8.34
CA PHE A 192 -1.83 4.59 -7.35
C PHE A 192 -2.09 3.17 -7.88
N GLY A 193 -3.30 2.90 -8.37
CA GLY A 193 -3.66 1.58 -8.89
C GLY A 193 -2.78 1.09 -10.04
N LYS A 194 -2.36 1.98 -10.94
CA LYS A 194 -1.47 1.65 -12.05
C LYS A 194 -0.03 1.43 -11.60
N THR A 195 0.47 2.22 -10.66
CA THR A 195 1.83 2.02 -10.13
C THR A 195 1.96 0.71 -9.36
N MET A 196 0.87 0.22 -8.75
CA MET A 196 0.79 -1.04 -8.01
C MET A 196 0.41 -2.27 -8.86
N GLN A 197 0.28 -2.12 -10.18
CA GLN A 197 -0.16 -3.20 -11.05
C GLN A 197 0.87 -4.35 -11.11
N SER A 198 0.46 -5.54 -10.66
CA SER A 198 1.30 -6.73 -10.75
C SER A 198 1.32 -7.31 -12.16
N LYS A 199 2.44 -7.14 -12.86
CA LYS A 199 2.69 -7.71 -14.20
C LYS A 199 2.70 -9.24 -14.23
N ARG A 200 2.93 -9.89 -13.08
CA ARG A 200 2.90 -11.36 -12.94
C ARG A 200 1.51 -11.96 -13.00
N LYS A 201 0.48 -11.16 -12.65
CA LYS A 201 -0.92 -11.58 -12.67
C LYS A 201 -1.60 -11.31 -14.01
N GLU A 202 -0.92 -10.63 -14.93
CA GLU A 202 -1.44 -10.42 -16.28
C GLU A 202 -1.47 -11.75 -17.02
N MET A 203 -2.59 -11.99 -17.72
CA MET A 203 -2.79 -13.15 -18.58
C MET A 203 -3.26 -12.70 -19.94
N LYS A 204 -2.90 -13.47 -20.96
CA LYS A 204 -3.41 -13.29 -22.31
C LYS A 204 -4.68 -14.11 -22.45
N MET A 205 -5.78 -13.46 -22.80
CA MET A 205 -7.01 -14.14 -23.16
C MET A 205 -7.19 -14.17 -24.69
N GLU A 206 -7.58 -15.33 -25.21
CA GLU A 206 -7.90 -15.52 -26.62
C GLU A 206 -9.28 -16.20 -26.73
N LEU A 207 -10.19 -15.60 -27.50
CA LEU A 207 -11.48 -16.20 -27.83
C LEU A 207 -11.32 -17.05 -29.08
N VAL A 208 -11.75 -18.31 -29.01
CA VAL A 208 -11.56 -19.30 -30.07
C VAL A 208 -12.84 -20.07 -30.35
N SER A 209 -13.22 -20.11 -31.62
CA SER A 209 -14.36 -20.85 -32.15
C SER A 209 -13.97 -22.02 -33.06
N CYS A 210 -12.68 -22.20 -33.34
CA CYS A 210 -12.17 -23.23 -34.24
C CYS A 210 -11.45 -24.33 -33.45
N GLU A 211 -11.92 -25.58 -33.60
CA GLU A 211 -11.37 -26.76 -32.92
C GLU A 211 -9.87 -26.96 -33.20
N ARG A 212 -9.42 -26.74 -34.45
CA ARG A 212 -7.99 -26.82 -34.80
C ARG A 212 -7.14 -25.80 -34.03
N ARG A 213 -7.67 -24.60 -33.79
CA ARG A 213 -6.98 -23.56 -33.01
C ARG A 213 -7.02 -23.89 -31.53
N LEU A 214 -8.14 -24.43 -31.05
CA LEU A 214 -8.34 -24.91 -29.68
C LEU A 214 -7.27 -25.94 -29.31
N GLN A 215 -7.11 -26.99 -30.12
CA GLN A 215 -6.09 -28.01 -29.87
C GLN A 215 -4.66 -27.44 -29.85
N LYS A 216 -4.37 -26.49 -30.74
CA LYS A 216 -3.08 -25.78 -30.75
C LYS A 216 -2.83 -24.97 -29.49
N LEU A 217 -3.87 -24.37 -28.88
CA LEU A 217 -3.73 -23.59 -27.66
C LEU A 217 -3.60 -24.46 -26.41
N ILE A 218 -4.33 -25.57 -26.32
CA ILE A 218 -4.20 -26.56 -25.23
C ILE A 218 -2.77 -27.10 -25.16
N ASN A 219 -2.17 -27.37 -26.33
CA ASN A 219 -0.81 -27.91 -26.41
C ASN A 219 0.30 -26.88 -26.10
N LYS A 220 -0.04 -25.61 -25.82
CA LYS A 220 0.98 -24.63 -25.43
C LYS A 220 1.37 -24.81 -23.97
N SER A 221 2.67 -24.73 -23.68
CA SER A 221 3.18 -24.71 -22.30
C SER A 221 2.67 -23.53 -21.46
N THR A 222 2.17 -22.47 -22.10
CA THR A 222 1.57 -21.32 -21.44
C THR A 222 0.07 -21.49 -21.15
N PHE A 223 -0.54 -22.62 -21.50
CA PHE A 223 -1.96 -22.84 -21.25
C PHE A 223 -2.23 -22.93 -19.75
N LYS A 224 -3.23 -22.17 -19.27
CA LYS A 224 -3.65 -22.18 -17.87
C LYS A 224 -5.00 -22.85 -17.68
N HIS A 225 -6.02 -22.33 -18.35
CA HIS A 225 -7.35 -22.94 -18.38
C HIS A 225 -8.15 -22.50 -19.61
N CYS A 226 -9.22 -23.22 -19.90
CA CYS A 226 -10.21 -22.89 -20.91
C CYS A 226 -11.58 -22.74 -20.25
N THR A 227 -12.34 -21.72 -20.64
CA THR A 227 -13.74 -21.52 -20.25
C THR A 227 -14.60 -21.60 -21.50
N THR A 228 -15.50 -22.57 -21.56
CA THR A 228 -16.46 -22.71 -22.65
C THR A 228 -17.67 -21.82 -22.38
N TYR A 229 -17.99 -20.91 -23.30
CA TYR A 229 -19.18 -20.07 -23.22
C TYR A 229 -20.37 -20.70 -23.94
N ASN A 230 -20.11 -21.32 -25.09
CA ASN A 230 -21.07 -22.12 -25.85
C ASN A 230 -20.33 -23.12 -26.74
N GLU A 231 -21.07 -23.94 -27.48
CA GLU A 231 -20.53 -25.00 -28.36
C GLU A 231 -19.48 -24.49 -29.35
N ASN A 232 -19.58 -23.22 -29.76
CA ASN A 232 -18.72 -22.60 -30.76
C ASN A 232 -17.79 -21.52 -30.20
N LEU A 233 -17.69 -21.33 -28.88
CA LEU A 233 -16.89 -20.25 -28.30
C LEU A 233 -16.25 -20.64 -26.97
N ASN A 234 -14.93 -20.58 -26.96
CA ASN A 234 -14.10 -20.88 -25.82
C ASN A 234 -13.15 -19.70 -25.52
N ALA A 235 -13.02 -19.31 -24.26
CA ALA A 235 -11.97 -18.41 -23.79
C ALA A 235 -10.77 -19.18 -23.25
N PHE A 236 -9.62 -18.96 -23.86
CA PHE A 236 -8.35 -19.52 -23.43
C PHE A 236 -7.59 -18.48 -22.62
N ALA A 237 -7.30 -18.80 -21.35
CA ALA A 237 -6.36 -18.04 -20.55
C ALA A 237 -4.97 -18.64 -20.69
N LEU A 238 -4.03 -17.81 -21.16
CA LEU A 238 -2.63 -18.14 -21.35
C LEU A 238 -1.76 -17.30 -20.42
N GLU A 239 -0.76 -17.93 -19.82
CA GLU A 239 0.29 -17.23 -19.07
C GLU A 239 1.26 -16.50 -20.02
N ASN A 240 1.87 -15.44 -19.50
CA ASN A 240 2.87 -14.70 -20.24
C ASN A 240 4.24 -15.38 -20.10
N LYS A 241 4.80 -15.87 -21.22
CA LYS A 241 6.14 -16.47 -21.26
C LYS A 241 7.24 -15.48 -20.84
N ILE A 242 7.08 -14.21 -21.21
CA ILE A 242 8.01 -13.12 -20.88
C ILE A 242 7.21 -12.04 -20.16
N ILE A 243 7.65 -11.69 -18.96
CA ILE A 243 7.03 -10.63 -18.15
C ILE A 243 7.93 -9.40 -18.23
N LYS A 244 7.41 -8.33 -18.83
CA LYS A 244 8.09 -7.03 -18.86
C LYS A 244 7.63 -6.22 -17.64
N PHE A 245 8.57 -5.89 -16.75
CA PHE A 245 8.31 -5.00 -15.61
C PHE A 245 8.40 -3.54 -16.06
N ASP A 246 7.25 -2.99 -16.47
CA ASP A 246 7.09 -1.64 -17.01
C ASP A 246 6.20 -0.75 -16.11
N LYS A 247 6.05 -1.13 -14.85
CA LYS A 247 5.23 -0.41 -13.86
C LYS A 247 6.14 0.15 -12.77
N PRO A 248 5.99 1.44 -12.41
CA PRO A 248 6.85 2.08 -11.41
C PRO A 248 6.37 1.73 -9.99
N ILE A 249 6.55 0.48 -9.58
CA ILE A 249 6.07 -0.06 -8.29
C ILE A 249 6.58 0.73 -7.09
N TYR A 250 7.79 1.30 -7.20
CA TYR A 250 8.38 2.14 -6.16
C TYR A 250 7.53 3.37 -5.80
N ILE A 251 6.72 3.89 -6.72
CA ILE A 251 5.79 5.01 -6.45
C ILE A 251 4.65 4.52 -5.57
N GLY A 252 4.01 3.41 -5.96
CA GLY A 252 2.92 2.85 -5.20
C GLY A 252 3.35 2.39 -3.80
N PHE A 253 4.58 1.85 -3.68
CA PHE A 253 5.23 1.60 -2.40
C PHE A 253 5.35 2.87 -1.56
N ALA A 254 5.90 3.96 -2.11
CA ALA A 254 6.07 5.21 -1.39
C ALA A 254 4.73 5.82 -0.94
N VAL A 255 3.69 5.75 -1.78
CA VAL A 255 2.33 6.22 -1.43
C VAL A 255 1.71 5.48 -0.24
N LEU A 256 2.11 4.23 0.01
CA LEU A 256 1.59 3.42 1.12
C LEU A 256 2.37 3.61 2.42
N ASP A 257 3.55 4.22 2.36
CA ASP A 257 4.53 4.24 3.44
C ASP A 257 4.98 5.66 3.81
N ILE A 258 4.32 6.67 3.24
CA ILE A 258 4.43 8.11 3.54
C ILE A 258 3.10 8.58 4.12
#